data_AF-A0A1F8T6V6-F1
#
_entry.id   AF-A0A1F8T6V6-F1
#
_cell.length_a   1.000
_cell.length_b   1.000
_cell.length_c   1.000
_cell.angle_alpha   90.00
_cell.angle_beta   90.00
_cell.angle_gamma   90.00
#
_symmetry.space_group_name_H-M   'P 1'
#
loop_
_entity.id
_entity.type
_entity.pdbx_description
1 polymer ?
#
loop_
_entity_poly.entity_id
_entity_poly.type
_entity_poly.pdbx_seq_one_letter_code
_entity_poly.pdbx_strand_id
1 'polypeptide(L)'
;MVSDAQGEFVITNVPRTSKLQVRPPSGYQLMTVPTTGAAEIRLDPLSITIYAFDEAKTRQEAPVPNPQARDVENTKILATGNASGQITVIPHPGTDEGGNLSRIVICGEGFEPKEIGVEGVLLEVGLKAGGTGCPPLPTPTPDPNATPRPSPSPTPEASPTPSPAPTPSPTATP
;
A
#
# COMPACT_ATOMS: atom_id res chain seq x y z
N MET A 1 -11.26 33.15 3.35
CA MET A 1 -9.94 33.45 3.93
C MET A 1 -9.01 33.62 2.76
N VAL A 2 -8.31 34.74 2.66
CA VAL A 2 -7.43 35.04 1.54
C VAL A 2 -6.02 35.09 2.10
N SER A 3 -5.14 34.24 1.59
CA SER A 3 -3.70 34.33 1.83
C SER A 3 -3.10 35.39 0.92
N ASP A 4 -2.01 36.02 1.34
CA ASP A 4 -1.23 36.89 0.47
C ASP A 4 -0.41 36.11 -0.56
N ALA A 5 0.44 36.82 -1.33
CA ALA A 5 1.28 36.21 -2.35
C ALA A 5 2.37 35.29 -1.78
N GLN A 6 2.64 35.38 -0.48
CA GLN A 6 3.60 34.57 0.27
C GLN A 6 2.91 33.40 0.99
N GLY A 7 1.58 33.27 0.88
CA GLY A 7 0.81 32.25 1.56
C GLY A 7 0.54 32.58 3.04
N GLU A 8 0.89 33.77 3.50
CA GLU A 8 0.63 34.21 4.87
C GLU A 8 -0.85 34.63 5.01
N PHE A 9 -1.45 34.32 6.15
CA PHE A 9 -2.80 34.76 6.50
C PHE A 9 -2.86 35.15 7.97
N VAL A 10 -3.60 36.22 8.25
CA VAL A 10 -3.76 36.74 9.62
C VAL A 10 -5.22 36.58 10.05
N ILE A 11 -5.42 35.96 11.22
CA ILE A 11 -6.73 35.90 11.90
C ILE A 11 -6.66 36.80 13.12
N THR A 12 -7.39 37.91 13.09
CA THR A 12 -7.48 38.82 14.24
C THR A 12 -8.64 38.42 15.16
N ASN A 13 -8.58 38.85 16.43
CA ASN A 13 -9.63 38.68 17.43
C ASN A 13 -10.05 37.23 17.73
N VAL A 14 -9.10 36.27 17.65
CA VAL A 14 -9.36 34.87 18.00
C VAL A 14 -9.36 34.68 19.53
N PRO A 15 -10.46 34.18 20.14
CA PRO A 15 -10.49 33.88 21.57
C PRO A 15 -9.42 32.85 21.96
N ARG A 16 -8.80 32.99 23.14
CA ARG A 16 -7.68 32.15 23.59
C ARG A 16 -8.01 30.65 23.73
N THR A 17 -9.28 30.28 23.85
CA THR A 17 -9.72 28.88 23.91
C THR A 17 -10.03 28.27 22.55
N SER A 18 -9.83 29.02 21.47
CA SER A 18 -10.09 28.56 20.10
C SER A 18 -9.04 27.56 19.64
N LYS A 19 -9.41 26.76 18.65
CA LYS A 19 -8.52 25.83 17.96
C LYS A 19 -8.51 26.16 16.48
N LEU A 20 -7.34 26.14 15.86
CA LEU A 20 -7.21 26.21 14.41
C LEU A 20 -7.14 24.78 13.89
N GLN A 21 -8.11 24.41 13.03
CA GLN A 21 -8.10 23.12 12.34
C GLN A 21 -7.73 23.34 10.88
N VAL A 22 -6.65 22.70 10.44
CA VAL A 22 -6.26 22.70 9.03
C VAL A 22 -6.83 21.44 8.40
N ARG A 23 -7.70 21.61 7.40
CA ARG A 23 -8.24 20.51 6.59
C ARG A 23 -7.50 20.50 5.25
N PRO A 24 -6.41 19.73 5.14
CA PRO A 24 -5.66 19.67 3.91
C PRO A 24 -6.43 18.88 2.82
N PRO A 25 -6.00 18.97 1.56
CA PRO A 25 -6.43 18.06 0.51
C PRO A 25 -6.21 16.60 0.89
N SER A 26 -6.91 15.68 0.21
CA SER A 26 -6.71 14.24 0.39
C SER A 26 -5.23 13.87 0.28
N GLY A 27 -4.72 13.07 1.23
CA GLY A 27 -3.33 12.60 1.23
C GLY A 27 -2.45 13.20 2.34
N TYR A 28 -2.96 14.13 3.15
CA TYR A 28 -2.25 14.69 4.31
C TYR A 28 -2.97 14.42 5.63
N GLN A 29 -2.23 14.48 6.74
CA GLN A 29 -2.81 14.38 8.09
C GLN A 29 -3.64 15.61 8.46
N LEU A 30 -4.78 15.38 9.09
CA LEU A 30 -5.59 16.44 9.69
C LEU A 30 -4.89 16.98 10.94
N MET A 31 -4.74 18.30 11.03
CA MET A 31 -4.06 18.92 12.18
C MET A 31 -4.98 19.89 12.91
N THR A 32 -4.89 19.87 14.24
CA THR A 32 -5.55 20.85 15.12
C THR A 32 -4.50 21.44 16.05
N VAL A 33 -4.32 22.76 16.00
CA VAL A 33 -3.35 23.46 16.85
C VAL A 33 -4.05 24.47 17.76
N PRO A 34 -3.59 24.63 19.02
CA PRO A 34 -4.09 25.66 19.91
C PRO A 34 -3.62 27.05 19.43
N THR A 35 -4.46 28.06 19.56
CA THR A 35 -4.15 29.44 19.13
C THR A 35 -3.38 30.25 20.17
N THR A 36 -2.82 29.59 21.18
CA THR A 36 -2.21 30.21 22.37
C THR A 36 -0.69 30.39 22.26
N GLY A 37 -0.09 30.21 21.07
CA GLY A 37 1.34 30.42 20.84
C GLY A 37 1.72 30.47 19.36
N ALA A 38 2.97 30.85 19.06
CA ALA A 38 3.56 30.70 17.73
C ALA A 38 3.75 29.21 17.46
N ALA A 39 2.84 28.61 16.70
CA ALA A 39 2.91 27.22 16.29
C ALA A 39 3.25 27.17 14.80
N GLU A 40 4.36 26.55 14.45
CA GLU A 40 4.61 26.10 13.08
C GLU A 40 3.71 24.89 12.81
N ILE A 41 2.95 24.92 11.70
CA ILE A 41 2.11 23.80 11.28
C ILE A 41 2.81 23.11 10.11
N ARG A 42 3.29 21.88 10.34
CA ARG A 42 3.91 21.05 9.31
C ARG A 42 2.94 19.98 8.86
N LEU A 43 2.54 20.02 7.59
CA LEU A 43 1.64 19.03 7.02
C LEU A 43 2.41 17.76 6.63
N ASP A 44 2.20 16.69 7.38
CA ASP A 44 2.78 15.39 7.07
C ASP A 44 1.90 14.63 6.08
N PRO A 45 2.42 14.25 4.90
CA PRO A 45 1.67 13.42 3.96
C PRO A 45 1.46 12.00 4.50
N LEU A 46 0.28 11.44 4.26
CA LEU A 46 -0.13 10.08 4.63
C LEU A 46 0.12 9.07 3.52
N SER A 47 0.01 9.51 2.29
CA SER A 47 0.08 8.67 1.10
C SER A 47 0.60 9.47 -0.07
N ILE A 48 1.22 8.79 -1.03
CA ILE A 48 1.54 9.36 -2.33
C ILE A 48 0.82 8.59 -3.44
N THR A 49 0.30 9.33 -4.42
CA THR A 49 -0.23 8.76 -5.67
C THR A 49 0.78 8.98 -6.79
N ILE A 50 1.16 7.92 -7.47
CA ILE A 50 2.15 7.96 -8.55
C ILE A 50 1.45 7.51 -9.83
N TYR A 51 1.69 8.21 -10.93
CA TYR A 51 1.25 7.80 -12.25
C TYR A 51 2.46 7.43 -13.10
N ALA A 52 2.61 6.14 -13.38
CA ALA A 52 3.65 5.61 -14.25
C ALA A 52 3.15 5.52 -15.70
N PHE A 53 3.93 6.03 -16.64
CA PHE A 53 3.60 6.06 -18.05
C PHE A 53 4.86 5.93 -18.91
N ASP A 54 4.69 5.60 -20.19
CA ASP A 54 5.77 5.62 -21.17
C ASP A 54 6.30 7.05 -21.34
N GLU A 55 7.58 7.28 -21.02
CA GLU A 55 8.17 8.62 -21.07
C GLU A 55 8.18 9.25 -22.47
N ALA A 56 8.04 8.43 -23.53
CA ALA A 56 7.95 8.92 -24.90
C ALA A 56 6.56 9.48 -25.25
N LYS A 57 5.58 9.35 -24.35
CA LYS A 57 4.16 9.71 -24.55
C LYS A 57 3.61 10.45 -23.34
N THR A 58 2.35 10.86 -23.42
CA THR A 58 1.66 11.41 -22.27
C THR A 58 1.10 10.32 -21.36
N ARG A 59 0.88 10.69 -20.09
CA ARG A 59 0.29 9.82 -19.07
C ARG A 59 -1.03 9.19 -19.49
N GLN A 60 -1.87 9.94 -20.20
CA GLN A 60 -3.20 9.48 -20.63
C GLN A 60 -3.13 8.54 -21.83
N GLU A 61 -2.11 8.68 -22.69
CA GLU A 61 -1.98 7.92 -23.93
C GLU A 61 -1.35 6.54 -23.73
N ALA A 62 -0.38 6.44 -22.83
CA ALA A 62 0.35 5.19 -22.60
C ALA A 62 0.69 4.99 -21.12
N PRO A 63 -0.31 4.71 -20.27
CA PRO A 63 -0.05 4.29 -18.91
C PRO A 63 0.71 2.96 -18.90
N VAL A 64 1.65 2.82 -17.97
CA VAL A 64 2.32 1.54 -17.72
C VAL A 64 1.32 0.65 -16.98
N PRO A 65 0.94 -0.53 -17.49
CA PRO A 65 -0.06 -1.37 -16.84
C PRO A 65 0.52 -2.10 -15.62
N ASN A 66 -0.22 -2.11 -14.52
CA ASN A 66 0.11 -2.81 -13.27
C ASN A 66 1.56 -2.59 -12.77
N PRO A 67 2.03 -1.33 -12.72
CA PRO A 67 3.40 -1.04 -12.30
C PRO A 67 3.56 -1.33 -10.80
N GLN A 68 4.79 -1.49 -10.34
CA GLN A 68 5.09 -1.70 -8.92
C GLN A 68 5.97 -0.57 -8.40
N ALA A 69 5.65 -0.10 -7.20
CA ALA A 69 6.55 0.68 -6.37
C ALA A 69 7.24 -0.26 -5.38
N ARG A 70 8.56 -0.20 -5.31
CA ARG A 70 9.41 -1.04 -4.47
C ARG A 70 10.37 -0.19 -3.66
N ASP A 71 10.86 -0.75 -2.57
CA ASP A 71 11.98 -0.17 -1.85
C ASP A 71 13.22 -0.08 -2.75
N VAL A 72 14.13 0.82 -2.42
CA VAL A 72 15.36 1.04 -3.21
C VAL A 72 16.24 -0.20 -3.28
N GLU A 73 16.22 -1.04 -2.24
CA GLU A 73 16.98 -2.29 -2.17
C GLU A 73 16.30 -3.45 -2.91
N ASN A 74 15.10 -3.23 -3.47
CA ASN A 74 14.32 -4.23 -4.19
C ASN A 74 14.03 -5.51 -3.36
N THR A 75 13.85 -5.35 -2.06
CA THR A 75 13.51 -6.44 -1.13
C THR A 75 12.00 -6.58 -0.93
N LYS A 76 11.23 -5.53 -1.19
CA LYS A 76 9.83 -5.42 -0.85
C LYS A 76 9.04 -4.59 -1.87
N ILE A 77 7.88 -5.12 -2.26
CA ILE A 77 6.87 -4.35 -2.97
C ILE A 77 6.14 -3.46 -1.96
N LEU A 78 6.23 -2.15 -2.16
CA LEU A 78 5.55 -1.14 -1.35
C LEU A 78 4.09 -1.00 -1.79
N ALA A 79 3.84 -1.00 -3.10
CA ALA A 79 2.51 -0.98 -3.67
C ALA A 79 2.51 -1.54 -5.10
N THR A 80 1.38 -2.07 -5.53
CA THR A 80 1.13 -2.45 -6.92
C THR A 80 0.05 -1.52 -7.47
N GLY A 81 0.31 -0.95 -8.64
CA GLY A 81 -0.59 -0.08 -9.36
C GLY A 81 -1.62 -0.84 -10.16
N ASN A 82 -2.58 -0.09 -10.70
CA ASN A 82 -3.64 -0.62 -11.54
C ASN A 82 -3.28 -0.55 -13.04
N ALA A 83 -4.18 -1.00 -13.90
CA ALA A 83 -4.00 -0.96 -15.35
C ALA A 83 -3.86 0.46 -15.94
N SER A 84 -4.23 1.50 -15.21
CA SER A 84 -4.07 2.91 -15.62
C SER A 84 -2.73 3.53 -15.19
N GLY A 85 -1.80 2.71 -14.67
CA GLY A 85 -0.49 3.15 -14.23
C GLY A 85 -0.49 3.92 -12.92
N GLN A 86 -1.65 4.01 -12.24
CA GLN A 86 -1.76 4.65 -10.94
C GLN A 86 -1.31 3.69 -9.84
N ILE A 87 -0.42 4.15 -8.97
CA ILE A 87 0.08 3.46 -7.77
C ILE A 87 -0.24 4.34 -6.56
N THR A 88 -0.74 3.77 -5.48
CA THR A 88 -0.90 4.47 -4.21
C THR A 88 -0.04 3.82 -3.15
N VAL A 89 0.94 4.54 -2.61
CA VAL A 89 1.86 4.06 -1.58
C VAL A 89 1.41 4.59 -0.22
N ILE A 90 1.20 3.67 0.73
CA ILE A 90 0.80 3.96 2.11
C ILE A 90 1.61 3.05 3.05
N PRO A 91 2.23 3.58 4.12
CA PRO A 91 2.33 5.00 4.47
C PRO A 91 3.22 5.78 3.49
N HIS A 92 3.12 7.11 3.52
CA HIS A 92 4.01 7.98 2.74
C HIS A 92 5.48 7.69 3.11
N PRO A 93 6.35 7.39 2.13
CA PRO A 93 7.77 7.08 2.37
C PRO A 93 8.54 8.17 3.13
N GLY A 94 8.10 9.42 3.02
CA GLY A 94 8.62 10.55 3.81
C GLY A 94 10.05 10.91 3.46
N THR A 95 10.82 11.27 4.48
CA THR A 95 12.26 11.50 4.38
C THR A 95 13.02 10.41 5.13
N ASP A 96 14.26 10.16 4.72
CA ASP A 96 15.20 9.34 5.47
C ASP A 96 15.64 10.01 6.79
N GLU A 97 16.44 9.30 7.59
CA GLU A 97 16.97 9.81 8.87
C GLU A 97 17.85 11.07 8.71
N GLY A 98 18.40 11.29 7.50
CA GLY A 98 19.20 12.47 7.15
C GLY A 98 18.37 13.66 6.66
N GLY A 99 17.04 13.52 6.58
CA GLY A 99 16.13 14.55 6.08
C GLY A 99 16.07 14.65 4.56
N ASN A 100 16.64 13.69 3.82
CA ASN A 100 16.51 13.63 2.36
C ASN A 100 15.24 12.88 1.96
N LEU A 101 14.72 13.15 0.76
CA LEU A 101 13.55 12.44 0.24
C LEU A 101 13.82 10.93 0.19
N SER A 102 12.93 10.14 0.78
CA SER A 102 12.96 8.69 0.66
C SER A 102 12.88 8.30 -0.81
N ARG A 103 13.66 7.31 -1.22
CA ARG A 103 13.71 6.85 -2.60
C ARG A 103 13.02 5.51 -2.76
N ILE A 104 12.35 5.35 -3.90
CA ILE A 104 11.66 4.12 -4.28
C ILE A 104 11.95 3.80 -5.75
N VAL A 105 11.81 2.54 -6.11
CA VAL A 105 11.94 2.08 -7.50
C VAL A 105 10.55 1.87 -8.08
N ILE A 106 10.28 2.49 -9.22
CA ILE A 106 9.09 2.24 -10.03
C ILE A 106 9.47 1.35 -11.20
N CYS A 107 8.74 0.27 -11.39
CA CYS A 107 8.97 -0.67 -12.49
C CYS A 107 7.65 -1.20 -13.05
N GLY A 108 7.67 -1.67 -14.29
CA GLY A 108 6.51 -2.28 -14.95
C GLY A 108 6.97 -3.12 -16.13
N GLU A 109 6.17 -4.09 -16.54
CA GLU A 109 6.54 -5.04 -17.60
C GLU A 109 6.92 -4.31 -18.90
N GLY A 110 8.08 -4.65 -19.47
CA GLY A 110 8.58 -4.02 -20.71
C GLY A 110 9.22 -2.64 -20.52
N PHE A 111 9.36 -2.14 -19.29
CA PHE A 111 9.95 -0.84 -18.98
C PHE A 111 11.23 -0.98 -18.14
N GLU A 112 12.15 -0.03 -18.31
CA GLU A 112 13.34 0.10 -17.47
C GLU A 112 12.93 0.58 -16.07
N PRO A 113 13.34 -0.11 -14.98
CA PRO A 113 13.11 0.38 -13.62
C PRO A 113 13.73 1.75 -13.39
N LYS A 114 13.03 2.60 -12.65
CA LYS A 114 13.46 3.97 -12.36
C LYS A 114 13.40 4.26 -10.87
N GLU A 115 14.52 4.69 -10.31
CA GLU A 115 14.60 5.22 -8.95
C GLU A 115 14.12 6.67 -8.94
N ILE A 116 13.24 7.01 -7.99
CA ILE A 116 12.72 8.36 -7.81
C ILE A 116 12.80 8.77 -6.34
N GLY A 117 12.98 10.08 -6.11
CA GLY A 117 12.72 10.69 -4.81
C GLY A 117 11.22 10.93 -4.63
N VAL A 118 10.71 10.61 -3.44
CA VAL A 118 9.29 10.75 -3.11
C VAL A 118 9.05 12.14 -2.54
N GLU A 119 8.57 13.06 -3.39
CA GLU A 119 8.20 14.42 -3.00
C GLU A 119 6.69 14.67 -3.17
N GLY A 120 6.08 15.34 -2.19
CA GLY A 120 4.67 15.72 -2.23
C GLY A 120 3.71 14.53 -2.16
N VAL A 121 2.48 14.71 -2.65
CA VAL A 121 1.42 13.68 -2.60
C VAL A 121 1.02 13.13 -3.97
N LEU A 122 1.59 13.69 -5.03
CA LEU A 122 1.33 13.29 -6.41
C LEU A 122 2.61 13.37 -7.23
N LEU A 123 2.98 12.27 -7.89
CA LEU A 123 4.10 12.21 -8.82
C LEU A 123 3.69 11.64 -10.17
N GLU A 124 4.31 12.16 -11.22
CA GLU A 124 4.20 11.65 -12.57
C GLU A 124 5.57 11.11 -12.99
N VAL A 125 5.63 9.84 -13.35
CA VAL A 125 6.87 9.11 -13.59
C VAL A 125 6.85 8.52 -15.00
N GLY A 126 7.61 9.15 -15.89
CA GLY A 126 7.93 8.57 -17.18
C GLY A 126 8.94 7.43 -17.02
N LEU A 127 8.59 6.24 -17.54
CA LEU A 127 9.46 5.08 -17.65
C LEU A 127 9.87 4.86 -19.10
N LYS A 128 11.12 4.49 -19.31
CA LYS A 128 11.65 4.17 -20.63
C LYS A 128 11.22 2.77 -21.07
N ALA A 129 10.63 2.64 -22.25
CA ALA A 129 10.26 1.34 -22.82
C ALA A 129 11.50 0.53 -23.25
N GLY A 130 11.35 -0.79 -23.34
CA GLY A 130 12.39 -1.73 -23.77
C GLY A 130 13.17 -2.40 -22.64
N GLY A 131 12.72 -2.25 -21.39
CA GLY A 131 13.35 -2.89 -20.24
C GLY A 131 12.81 -4.29 -19.94
N THR A 132 13.49 -4.99 -19.03
CA THR A 132 13.10 -6.32 -18.54
C THR A 132 11.93 -6.28 -17.55
N GLY A 133 11.46 -5.08 -17.20
CA GLY A 133 10.45 -4.85 -16.19
C GLY A 133 10.97 -4.97 -14.78
N CYS A 134 10.09 -5.33 -13.85
CA CYS A 134 10.46 -5.41 -12.45
C CYS A 134 11.49 -6.52 -12.19
N PRO A 135 12.63 -6.22 -11.55
CA PRO A 135 13.61 -7.25 -11.19
C PRO A 135 12.97 -8.32 -10.28
N PRO A 136 13.49 -9.56 -10.22
CA PRO A 136 13.01 -10.54 -9.25
C PRO A 136 13.27 -10.06 -7.82
N LEU A 137 12.36 -10.38 -6.88
CA LEU A 137 12.63 -10.18 -5.45
C LEU A 137 13.64 -11.25 -4.99
N PRO A 138 14.49 -10.95 -3.98
CA PRO A 138 15.33 -11.95 -3.36
C PRO A 138 14.47 -13.08 -2.80
N THR A 139 14.86 -14.33 -3.08
CA THR A 139 14.17 -15.51 -2.54
C THR A 139 14.56 -15.68 -1.07
N PRO A 140 13.61 -15.87 -0.13
CA PRO A 140 13.96 -16.12 1.26
C PRO A 140 14.76 -17.43 1.35
N THR A 141 15.95 -17.36 1.96
CA THR A 141 16.75 -18.56 2.24
C THR A 141 16.00 -19.38 3.30
N PRO A 142 15.70 -20.68 3.06
CA PRO A 142 15.08 -21.51 4.08
C PRO A 142 15.99 -21.60 5.31
N ASP A 143 15.43 -21.31 6.48
CA ASP A 143 16.14 -21.46 7.76
C ASP A 143 16.42 -22.96 7.99
N PRO A 144 17.70 -23.40 8.05
CA PRO A 144 18.04 -24.79 8.30
C PRO A 144 17.57 -25.29 9.68
N ASN A 145 17.11 -24.40 10.57
CA ASN A 145 16.64 -24.73 11.91
C ASN A 145 15.10 -24.82 12.02
N ALA A 146 14.36 -24.76 10.92
CA ALA A 146 12.92 -24.98 10.91
C ALA A 146 12.61 -26.43 11.35
N THR A 147 12.31 -26.60 12.64
CA THR A 147 11.88 -27.87 13.22
C THR A 147 10.53 -28.26 12.60
N PRO A 148 10.41 -29.41 11.93
CA PRO A 148 9.13 -29.84 11.38
C PRO A 148 8.09 -29.94 12.50
N ARG A 149 7.00 -29.17 12.39
CA ARG A 149 5.86 -29.30 13.31
C ARG A 149 5.30 -30.73 13.16
N PRO A 150 5.08 -31.49 14.25
CA PRO A 150 4.58 -32.85 14.17
C PRO A 150 3.23 -32.87 13.46
N SER A 151 3.10 -33.78 12.50
CA SER A 151 1.88 -34.04 11.73
C SER A 151 0.73 -34.41 12.68
N PRO A 152 -0.51 -33.91 12.46
CA PRO A 152 -1.64 -34.33 13.27
C PRO A 152 -1.85 -35.85 13.16
N SER A 153 -1.94 -36.52 14.32
CA SER A 153 -2.23 -37.95 14.45
C SER A 153 -3.58 -38.28 13.79
N PRO A 154 -3.70 -39.40 13.04
CA PRO A 154 -4.96 -39.76 12.41
C PRO A 154 -6.06 -39.97 13.46
N THR A 155 -7.19 -39.30 13.25
CA THR A 155 -8.42 -39.46 14.03
C THR A 155 -8.91 -40.91 13.91
N PRO A 156 -9.19 -41.61 15.01
CA PRO A 156 -9.69 -42.99 14.95
C PRO A 156 -11.03 -43.06 14.23
N GLU A 157 -11.11 -44.01 13.29
CA GLU A 157 -12.26 -44.28 12.43
C GLU A 157 -13.44 -44.81 13.26
N ALA A 158 -14.65 -44.31 12.98
CA ALA A 158 -15.85 -44.66 13.72
C ALA A 158 -16.23 -46.13 13.51
N SER A 159 -16.49 -46.82 14.63
CA SER A 159 -16.93 -48.23 14.66
C SER A 159 -18.25 -48.45 13.91
N PRO A 160 -18.42 -49.53 13.12
CA PRO A 160 -19.61 -49.75 12.33
C PRO A 160 -20.83 -50.08 13.20
N THR A 161 -21.93 -49.37 12.95
CA THR A 161 -23.26 -49.58 13.52
C THR A 161 -23.81 -50.99 13.20
N PRO A 162 -24.41 -51.71 14.16
CA PRO A 162 -24.93 -53.06 13.94
C PRO A 162 -26.17 -53.07 13.02
N SER A 163 -26.25 -54.13 12.22
CA SER A 163 -27.29 -54.40 11.21
C SER A 163 -28.67 -54.66 11.83
N PRO A 164 -29.78 -54.17 11.24
CA PRO A 164 -31.13 -54.41 11.75
C PRO A 164 -31.60 -55.87 11.51
N ALA A 165 -32.31 -56.41 12.51
CA ALA A 165 -32.83 -57.76 12.55
C ALA A 165 -33.95 -58.01 11.50
N PRO A 166 -34.09 -59.25 10.99
CA PRO A 166 -35.11 -59.59 10.00
C PRO A 166 -36.54 -59.60 10.59
N THR A 167 -37.47 -58.98 9.86
CA THR A 167 -38.90 -58.93 10.13
C THR A 167 -39.55 -60.31 9.93
N PRO A 168 -40.41 -60.80 10.85
CA PRO A 168 -41.05 -62.11 10.70
C PRO A 168 -42.11 -62.11 9.58
N SER A 169 -42.13 -63.21 8.82
CA SER A 169 -43.05 -63.51 7.72
C SER A 169 -44.49 -63.76 8.21
N PRO A 170 -45.53 -63.29 7.50
CA PRO A 170 -46.92 -63.53 7.89
C PRO A 170 -47.30 -65.00 7.71
N THR A 171 -47.85 -65.60 8.77
CA THR A 171 -48.44 -66.94 8.74
C THR A 171 -49.78 -66.88 8.01
N ALA A 172 -49.89 -67.63 6.91
CA ALA A 172 -51.16 -67.89 6.24
C ALA A 172 -52.03 -68.80 7.13
N THR A 173 -53.29 -68.42 7.33
CA THR A 173 -54.29 -69.28 7.98
C THR A 173 -55.32 -69.69 6.92
N PRO A 174 -55.69 -70.99 6.83
CA PRO A 174 -56.64 -71.53 5.86
C PRO A 174 -58.09 -71.10 6.09
#